data_AF-A0A833S586-F1
#
_entry.id   AF-A0A833S586-F1
#
_cell.length_a   1.000
_cell.length_b   1.000
_cell.length_c   1.000
_cell.angle_alpha   90.00
_cell.angle_beta   90.00
_cell.angle_gamma   90.00
#
_symmetry.space_group_name_H-M   'P 1'
#
loop_
_entity.id
_entity.type
_entity.pdbx_description
1 polymer ?
#
loop_
_entity_poly.entity_id
_entity_poly.type
_entity_poly.pdbx_seq_one_letter_code
_entity_poly.pdbx_strand_id
1 'polypeptide(L)'
;MNSHVFTFHFYVNNAIQNGQFVLNANDEIAESIYDASWYNANKETQLLFVLALRNCLSPPILSAGGLLTLNLETFAQILLTYVC
;
A
#
# COMPACT_ATOMS: atom_id res chain seq x y z
N MET A 1 -11.85 -5.26 -30.08
CA MET A 1 -11.10 -5.71 -28.88
C MET A 1 -11.83 -6.90 -28.28
N ASN A 2 -11.13 -8.00 -27.97
CA ASN A 2 -11.73 -9.19 -27.38
C ASN A 2 -12.25 -8.91 -25.96
N SER A 3 -13.47 -9.37 -25.64
CA SER A 3 -14.10 -9.21 -24.30
C SER A 3 -13.18 -9.69 -23.16
N HIS A 4 -12.50 -10.82 -23.37
CA HIS A 4 -11.55 -11.38 -22.40
C HIS A 4 -10.36 -10.45 -22.08
N VAL A 5 -9.88 -9.67 -23.06
CA VAL A 5 -8.76 -8.74 -22.88
C VAL A 5 -9.19 -7.54 -22.02
N PHE A 6 -10.41 -7.03 -22.24
CA PHE A 6 -10.96 -5.95 -21.43
C PHE A 6 -11.17 -6.39 -19.97
N THR A 7 -11.74 -7.59 -19.78
CA THR A 7 -11.95 -8.17 -18.46
C THR A 7 -10.63 -8.37 -17.70
N PHE A 8 -9.59 -8.88 -18.38
CA PHE A 8 -8.26 -9.04 -17.78
C PHE A 8 -7.67 -7.69 -17.33
N HIS A 9 -7.74 -6.67 -18.18
CA HIS A 9 -7.26 -5.33 -17.86
C HIS A 9 -7.98 -4.71 -16.63
N PHE A 10 -9.30 -4.87 -16.55
CA PHE A 10 -10.09 -4.40 -15.41
C PHE A 10 -9.63 -5.04 -14.08
N TYR A 11 -9.42 -6.36 -14.06
CA TYR A 11 -8.95 -7.05 -12.86
C TYR A 11 -7.56 -6.62 -12.42
N VAL A 12 -6.62 -6.47 -13.37
CA VAL A 12 -5.25 -6.03 -13.06
C VAL A 12 -5.25 -4.63 -12.45
N ASN A 13 -5.97 -3.68 -13.06
CA ASN A 13 -6.06 -2.32 -12.54
C ASN A 13 -6.69 -2.28 -11.14
N ASN A 14 -7.75 -3.06 -10.92
CA ASN A 14 -8.39 -3.14 -9.60
C ASN A 14 -7.43 -3.72 -8.55
N ALA A 15 -6.67 -4.76 -8.89
CA ALA A 15 -5.66 -5.33 -7.99
C ALA A 15 -4.57 -4.32 -7.62
N ILE A 16 -4.08 -3.54 -8.59
CA ILE A 16 -3.08 -2.48 -8.34
C ILE A 16 -3.65 -1.37 -7.46
N GLN A 17 -4.89 -0.94 -7.70
CA GLN A 17 -5.55 0.08 -6.89
C GLN A 17 -5.70 -0.38 -5.42
N ASN A 18 -6.11 -1.63 -5.19
CA ASN A 18 -6.23 -2.17 -3.85
C ASN A 18 -4.87 -2.26 -3.13
N GLY A 19 -3.81 -2.66 -3.84
CA GLY A 19 -2.47 -2.67 -3.26
C GLY A 19 -1.96 -1.27 -2.91
N GLN A 20 -2.24 -0.27 -3.75
CA GLN A 20 -1.93 1.13 -3.41
C GLN A 20 -2.73 1.62 -2.19
N PHE A 21 -4.02 1.27 -2.10
CA PHE A 21 -4.86 1.64 -0.96
C PHE A 21 -4.28 1.14 0.36
N VAL A 22 -3.80 -0.11 0.39
CA VAL A 22 -3.18 -0.70 1.57
C VAL A 22 -1.89 0.04 1.98
N LEU A 23 -1.07 0.43 1.01
CA LEU A 23 0.14 1.24 1.27
C LEU A 23 -0.22 2.62 1.84
N ASN A 24 -1.19 3.31 1.23
CA ASN A 24 -1.62 4.62 1.69
C ASN A 24 -2.20 4.56 3.11
N ALA A 25 -3.00 3.53 3.42
CA ALA A 25 -3.56 3.34 4.76
C ALA A 25 -2.46 3.11 5.81
N ASN A 26 -1.37 2.40 5.46
CA ASN A 26 -0.23 2.24 6.34
C ASN A 26 0.44 3.57 6.68
N ASP A 27 0.61 4.43 5.67
CA ASP A 27 1.22 5.75 5.84
C ASP A 27 0.33 6.68 6.66
N GLU A 28 -0.98 6.65 6.43
CA GLU A 28 -1.98 7.40 7.21
C GLU A 28 -1.99 6.99 8.69
N ILE A 29 -1.86 5.69 8.97
CA ILE A 29 -1.72 5.21 10.37
C ILE A 29 -0.45 5.80 11.00
N ALA A 30 0.69 5.74 10.31
CA ALA A 30 1.93 6.29 10.84
C ALA A 30 1.82 7.80 11.12
N GLU A 31 1.29 8.57 10.17
CA GLU A 31 1.04 10.00 10.31
C GLU A 31 0.10 10.29 11.49
N SER A 32 -1.00 9.54 11.62
CA SER A 32 -1.94 9.71 12.73
C SER A 32 -1.31 9.48 14.11
N ILE A 33 -0.33 8.57 14.21
CA ILE A 33 0.41 8.32 15.46
C ILE A 33 1.38 9.46 15.75
N TYR A 34 2.00 10.04 14.73
CA TYR A 34 2.87 11.22 14.89
C TYR A 34 2.10 12.46 15.31
N ASP A 35 0.91 12.66 14.74
CA ASP A 35 0.01 13.77 15.09
C ASP A 35 -0.67 13.58 16.44
N ALA A 36 -0.76 12.34 16.93
CA ALA A 36 -1.22 12.07 18.28
C ALA A 36 -0.25 12.66 19.31
N SER A 37 -0.78 13.19 20.41
CA SER A 37 0.02 13.56 21.59
C SER A 37 0.47 12.32 22.38
N TRP A 38 1.16 11.38 21.70
CA TRP A 38 1.53 10.06 22.21
C TRP A 38 2.32 10.12 23.52
N TYR A 39 3.15 11.16 23.69
CA TYR A 39 3.97 11.39 24.88
C TYR A 39 3.15 11.72 26.14
N ASN A 40 1.89 12.15 25.98
CA ASN A 40 0.95 12.38 27.09
C ASN A 40 0.16 11.12 27.47
N ALA A 41 0.23 10.04 26.68
CA ALA A 41 -0.46 8.79 26.97
C ALA A 41 0.23 8.01 28.10
N ASN A 42 -0.44 7.01 28.66
CA ASN A 42 0.20 6.12 29.65
C ASN A 42 1.30 5.25 28.99
N LYS A 43 2.16 4.64 29.80
CA LYS A 43 3.32 3.86 29.32
C LYS A 43 2.93 2.68 28.42
N GLU A 44 1.80 2.03 28.71
CA GLU A 44 1.31 0.90 27.92
C GLU A 44 0.87 1.37 26.52
N THR A 45 0.11 2.46 26.45
CA THR A 45 -0.31 3.06 25.18
C THR A 45 0.88 3.60 24.38
N GLN A 46 1.87 4.21 25.04
CA GLN A 46 3.11 4.63 24.38
C GLN A 46 3.85 3.45 23.74
N LEU A 47 3.93 2.31 24.43
CA LEU A 47 4.51 1.09 23.87
C LEU A 47 3.71 0.60 22.65
N LEU A 48 2.38 0.65 22.69
CA LEU A 48 1.55 0.28 21.54
C LEU A 48 1.80 1.19 20.34
N PHE A 49 1.95 2.51 20.53
CA PHE A 49 2.29 3.44 19.46
C PHE A 49 3.65 3.13 18.83
N VAL A 50 4.68 2.85 19.65
CA VAL A 50 6.01 2.47 19.16
C VAL A 50 5.95 1.16 18.37
N LEU A 51 5.20 0.17 18.85
CA LEU A 51 5.01 -1.08 18.13
C LEU A 51 4.28 -0.87 16.80
N ALA A 52 3.21 -0.07 16.78
CA ALA A 52 2.47 0.25 15.57
C ALA A 52 3.37 0.96 14.55
N LEU A 53 4.09 2.01 14.95
CA LEU A 53 5.06 2.70 14.09
C LEU A 53 6.13 1.75 13.55
N ARG A 54 6.66 0.86 14.39
CA ARG A 54 7.65 -0.14 13.96
C ARG A 54 7.08 -1.09 12.91
N ASN A 55 5.80 -1.46 13.00
CA ASN A 55 5.14 -2.24 11.97
C ASN A 55 4.96 -1.42 10.68
N CYS A 56 4.62 -0.13 10.77
CA CYS A 56 4.46 0.74 9.62
C CYS A 56 5.76 0.93 8.80
N LEU A 57 6.93 0.80 9.42
CA LEU A 57 8.24 0.81 8.72
C LEU A 57 8.42 -0.38 7.76
N SER A 58 7.66 -1.45 7.95
CA SER A 58 7.61 -2.63 7.08
C SER A 58 6.20 -2.74 6.49
N PRO A 59 5.84 -1.86 5.54
CA PRO A 59 4.48 -1.77 5.04
C PRO A 59 4.01 -3.11 4.46
N PRO A 60 2.71 -3.43 4.57
CA PRO A 60 2.14 -4.63 3.97
C PRO A 60 2.14 -4.49 2.43
N ILE A 61 3.10 -5.16 1.79
CA ILE A 61 3.22 -5.16 0.33
C ILE A 61 2.38 -6.29 -0.26
N LEU A 62 1.35 -5.94 -1.03
CA LEU A 62 0.66 -6.90 -1.89
C LEU A 62 1.49 -7.15 -3.14
N SER A 63 1.81 -8.41 -3.42
CA SER A 63 2.54 -8.79 -4.63
C SER A 63 1.80 -9.86 -5.43
N ALA A 64 1.87 -9.77 -6.75
CA ALA A 64 1.43 -10.83 -7.64
C ALA A 64 2.54 -11.89 -7.71
N GLY A 65 2.35 -12.99 -6.98
CA GLY A 65 3.26 -14.13 -6.99
C GLY A 65 4.68 -13.83 -6.51
N GLY A 66 4.89 -12.75 -5.75
CA GLY A 66 6.22 -12.30 -5.30
C GLY A 66 7.08 -11.63 -6.37
N LEU A 67 6.55 -11.43 -7.59
CA LEU A 67 7.31 -10.90 -8.73
C LEU A 67 7.02 -9.43 -9.01
N LEU A 68 5.77 -9.01 -8.78
CA LEU A 68 5.29 -7.66 -9.07
C LEU A 68 4.61 -7.09 -7.84
N THR A 69 5.05 -5.92 -7.40
CA THR A 69 4.36 -5.18 -6.35
C THR A 69 3.09 -4.56 -6.92
N LEU A 70 1.97 -4.68 -6.21
CA LEU A 70 0.71 -4.09 -6.61
C LEU A 70 0.65 -2.64 -6.12
N ASN A 71 1.35 -1.74 -6.81
CA ASN A 71 1.36 -0.30 -6.51
C ASN A 71 1.31 0.54 -7.79
N LEU A 72 1.06 1.85 -7.65
CA LEU A 72 0.97 2.77 -8.78
C LEU A 72 2.31 2.92 -9.53
N GLU A 73 3.44 2.69 -8.87
CA GLU A 73 4.74 2.66 -9.53
C GLU A 73 4.80 1.54 -10.58
N THR A 74 4.40 0.33 -10.21
CA THR A 74 4.33 -0.82 -11.12
C THR A 74 3.33 -0.56 -12.25
N PHE A 75 2.22 0.10 -11.96
CA PHE A 75 1.28 0.54 -13.01
C PHE A 75 1.95 1.47 -14.02
N ALA A 76 2.70 2.47 -13.57
CA ALA A 76 3.42 3.39 -14.44
C ALA A 76 4.48 2.66 -15.28
N GLN A 77 5.25 1.75 -14.69
CA GLN A 77 6.24 0.93 -15.41
C GLN A 77 5.59 0.09 -16.52
N ILE A 78 4.44 -0.53 -16.23
CA ILE A 78 3.68 -1.31 -17.20
C ILE A 78 3.24 -0.41 -18.36
N LEU A 79 2.70 0.78 -18.08
CA LEU A 79 2.30 1.74 -19.12
C LEU A 79 3.48 2.18 -19.99
N LEU A 80 4.62 2.51 -19.39
CA LEU A 80 5.82 2.92 -20.13
C LEU A 80 6.30 1.81 -21.07
N THR A 81 6.21 0.55 -20.64
CA THR A 81 6.58 -0.62 -21.46
C THR A 81 5.67 -0.80 -22.68
N TYR A 82 4.43 -0.32 -22.62
CA TYR A 82 3.51 -0.36 -23.78
C TYR A 82 3.68 0.83 -24.74
N VAL A 83 4.31 1.93 -24.29
CA VAL A 83 4.48 3.16 -25.07
C VAL A 83 5.82 3.19 -25.82
N CYS A 84 6.81 2.42 -25.36
CA CYS A 84 8.08 2.18 -26.06
C CYS A 84 8.00 0.93 -26.94
#